data_AF-A0A916TCP2-F1
#
_entry.id   AF-A0A916TCP2-F1
#
_cell.length_a   1.000
_cell.length_b   1.000
_cell.length_c   1.000
_cell.angle_alpha   90.00
_cell.angle_beta   90.00
_cell.angle_gamma   90.00
#
_symmetry.space_group_name_H-M   'P 1'
#
loop_
_entity.id
_entity.type
_entity.pdbx_description
1 polymer ?
#
loop_
_entity_poly.entity_id
_entity_poly.type
_entity_poly.pdbx_seq_one_letter_code
_entity_poly.pdbx_strand_id
1 'polypeptide(L)'
;MLALTLNVDYWDYLGWPDTLAKTEYSERQRAYAARRGDRSVYTPQMVINGEEHVIGSHEQEVRAAINRAEPFSASVSLKVTGMVVEASVDGQLPEGADMAKVLFVRISESEQVEISRGENAGKTMTYSNVVRAMHPIGMWMGGPAKFHMPKSELAKSGDDYCAVLIQLEDENGSGAIIGADVLNWTK
;
A
#
# COMPACT_ATOMS: atom_id res chain seq x y z
N MET A 1 -7.23 -10.74 -3.21
CA MET A 1 -6.52 -10.12 -2.07
C MET A 1 -5.20 -9.56 -2.58
N LEU A 2 -4.87 -8.33 -2.22
CA LEU A 2 -3.59 -7.69 -2.52
C LEU A 2 -2.85 -7.47 -1.20
N ALA A 3 -1.70 -8.10 -1.03
CA ALA A 3 -0.83 -7.89 0.13
C ALA A 3 0.35 -7.01 -0.30
N LEU A 4 0.69 -6.01 0.51
CA LEU A 4 1.76 -5.06 0.23
C LEU A 4 2.73 -5.04 1.40
N THR A 5 4.03 -5.14 1.10
CA THR A 5 5.10 -5.02 2.10
C THR A 5 5.70 -3.63 2.02
N LEU A 6 5.63 -2.88 3.13
CA LEU A 6 6.17 -1.53 3.26
C LEU A 6 7.22 -1.51 4.37
N ASN A 7 8.50 -1.46 3.99
CA ASN A 7 9.61 -1.50 4.94
C ASN A 7 9.78 -0.13 5.62
N VAL A 8 9.72 -0.12 6.95
CA VAL A 8 9.84 1.09 7.76
C VAL A 8 11.30 1.34 8.14
N ASP A 9 11.70 2.61 8.13
CA ASP A 9 13.10 3.03 8.35
C ASP A 9 13.48 3.25 9.82
N TYR A 10 12.53 3.23 10.74
CA TYR A 10 12.82 3.55 12.14
C TYR A 10 13.62 2.46 12.86
N TRP A 11 13.98 1.35 12.20
CA TRP A 11 14.94 0.36 12.72
C TRP A 11 16.38 0.61 12.27
N ASP A 12 16.61 1.54 11.33
CA ASP A 12 17.93 1.80 10.75
C ASP A 12 18.97 2.24 11.79
N TYR A 13 18.52 2.79 12.93
CA TYR A 13 19.38 3.13 14.07
C TYR A 13 20.14 1.92 14.65
N LEU A 14 19.73 0.69 14.35
CA LEU A 14 20.43 -0.54 14.72
C LEU A 14 21.74 -0.75 13.94
N GLY A 15 22.10 0.21 13.07
CA GLY A 15 23.42 0.27 12.43
C GLY A 15 23.50 -0.44 11.08
N TRP A 16 22.35 -0.85 10.53
CA TRP A 16 22.22 -1.35 9.17
C TRP A 16 20.92 -0.80 8.57
N PRO A 17 21.01 0.20 7.67
CA PRO A 17 19.85 0.73 6.97
C PRO A 17 19.29 -0.32 6.01
N ASP A 18 18.01 -0.65 6.14
CA ASP A 18 17.33 -1.58 5.23
C ASP A 18 17.21 -0.91 3.84
N THR A 19 17.72 -1.58 2.81
CA THR A 19 17.72 -1.07 1.43
C THR A 19 16.33 -0.90 0.83
N LEU A 20 15.31 -1.54 1.42
CA LEU A 20 13.92 -1.42 1.02
C LEU A 20 13.15 -0.37 1.84
N ALA A 21 13.71 0.06 2.98
CA ALA A 21 13.02 0.95 3.89
C ALA A 21 12.92 2.39 3.36
N LYS A 22 11.81 3.04 3.69
CA LYS A 22 11.56 4.44 3.32
C LYS A 22 10.85 5.20 4.43
N THR A 23 11.23 6.47 4.60
CA THR A 23 10.61 7.36 5.60
C THR A 23 9.12 7.53 5.37
N GLU A 24 8.67 7.60 4.11
CA GLU A 24 7.25 7.76 3.76
C GLU A 24 6.41 6.55 4.23
N TYR A 25 7.02 5.36 4.35
CA TYR A 25 6.32 4.17 4.85
C TYR A 25 6.18 4.19 6.37
N SER A 26 7.22 4.65 7.08
CA SER A 26 7.13 4.94 8.51
C SER A 26 6.10 6.03 8.81
N GLU A 27 6.06 7.09 8.02
CA GLU A 27 5.05 8.16 8.15
C GLU A 27 3.64 7.64 7.92
N ARG A 28 3.42 6.80 6.90
CA ARG A 28 2.13 6.15 6.67
C ARG A 28 1.69 5.31 7.87
N GLN A 29 2.60 4.56 8.48
CA GLN A 29 2.28 3.78 9.68
C GLN A 29 1.91 4.69 10.87
N ARG A 30 2.66 5.78 11.08
CA ARG A 30 2.36 6.78 12.11
C ARG A 30 1.02 7.47 11.86
N ALA A 31 0.65 7.72 10.61
CA ALA A 31 -0.65 8.28 10.26
C ALA A 31 -1.80 7.34 10.66
N TYR A 32 -1.66 6.02 10.42
CA TYR A 32 -2.63 5.05 10.93
C TYR A 32 -2.70 5.06 12.47
N ALA A 33 -1.55 5.06 13.15
CA ALA A 33 -1.50 5.11 14.61
C ALA A 33 -2.14 6.39 15.19
N ALA A 34 -1.96 7.54 14.51
CA ALA A 34 -2.59 8.80 14.87
C ALA A 34 -4.11 8.73 14.72
N ARG A 35 -4.62 8.19 13.60
CA ARG A 35 -6.06 8.02 13.35
C ARG A 35 -6.73 7.06 14.36
N ARG A 36 -6.00 6.02 14.81
CA ARG A 36 -6.47 5.11 15.88
C ARG A 36 -6.42 5.72 17.28
N GLY A 37 -5.68 6.81 17.47
CA GLY A 37 -5.51 7.49 18.76
C GLY A 37 -4.52 6.82 19.72
N ASP A 38 -3.97 5.65 19.40
CA ASP A 38 -3.00 4.94 20.24
C ASP A 38 -1.56 5.48 20.10
N ARG A 39 -1.26 6.20 19.00
CA ARG A 39 0.07 6.72 18.63
C ARG A 39 1.18 5.65 18.69
N SER A 40 0.81 4.37 18.57
CA SER A 40 1.70 3.23 18.70
C SER A 40 2.00 2.60 17.34
N VAL A 41 3.29 2.44 17.06
CA VAL A 41 3.81 1.74 15.88
C VAL A 41 4.60 0.52 16.33
N TYR A 42 4.47 -0.57 15.59
CA TYR A 42 5.17 -1.82 15.88
C TYR A 42 5.34 -2.64 14.60
N THR A 43 6.27 -3.58 14.58
CA THR A 43 6.48 -4.50 13.46
C THR A 43 6.65 -5.93 13.98
N PRO A 44 6.08 -6.94 13.30
CA PRO A 44 5.25 -6.83 12.10
C PRO A 44 3.83 -6.35 12.44
N GLN A 45 3.36 -5.29 11.77
CA GLN A 45 1.98 -4.83 11.82
C GLN A 45 1.34 -5.02 10.45
N MET A 46 0.13 -5.56 10.42
CA MET A 46 -0.72 -5.54 9.23
C MET A 46 -1.86 -4.56 9.46
N VAL A 47 -2.18 -3.77 8.43
CA VAL A 47 -3.35 -2.88 8.39
C VAL A 47 -4.25 -3.36 7.25
N ILE A 48 -5.45 -3.79 7.58
CA ILE A 48 -6.43 -4.36 6.67
C ILE A 48 -7.35 -3.24 6.20
N ASN A 49 -7.37 -3.01 4.88
CA ASN A 49 -8.14 -1.95 4.22
C ASN A 49 -8.01 -0.55 4.87
N GLY A 50 -6.89 -0.25 5.53
CA GLY A 50 -6.67 1.05 6.18
C GLY A 50 -7.42 1.26 7.50
N GLU A 51 -8.08 0.23 8.03
CA GLU A 51 -8.97 0.35 9.21
C GLU A 51 -8.50 -0.53 10.38
N GLU A 52 -8.67 -1.84 10.27
CA GLU A 52 -8.29 -2.78 11.33
C GLU A 52 -6.78 -3.06 11.27
N HIS A 53 -6.12 -3.17 12.42
CA HIS A 53 -4.72 -3.59 12.49
C HIS A 53 -4.53 -4.75 13.44
N VAL A 54 -3.56 -5.60 13.11
CA VAL A 54 -3.21 -6.80 13.89
C VAL A 54 -1.70 -7.02 13.88
N ILE A 55 -1.21 -7.91 14.73
CA ILE A 55 0.19 -8.36 14.67
C ILE A 55 0.33 -9.31 13.48
N GLY A 56 1.19 -8.96 12.52
CA GLY A 56 1.30 -9.68 11.25
C GLY A 56 1.77 -11.13 11.36
N SER A 57 2.38 -11.51 12.48
CA SER A 57 2.78 -12.89 12.78
C SER A 57 1.67 -13.77 13.37
N HIS A 58 0.52 -13.20 13.75
CA HIS A 58 -0.61 -13.93 14.32
C HIS A 58 -1.61 -14.31 13.22
N GLU A 59 -1.34 -15.41 12.51
CA GLU A 59 -2.09 -15.81 11.31
C GLU A 59 -3.61 -15.88 11.52
N GLN A 60 -4.06 -16.43 12.66
CA GLN A 60 -5.48 -16.56 12.95
C GLN A 60 -6.18 -15.20 13.09
N GLU A 61 -5.51 -14.23 13.73
CA GLU A 61 -6.02 -12.86 13.86
C GLU A 61 -6.07 -12.15 12.52
N VAL A 62 -5.02 -12.30 11.70
CA VAL A 62 -4.95 -11.76 10.33
C VAL A 62 -6.11 -12.29 9.48
N ARG A 63 -6.33 -13.61 9.46
CA ARG A 63 -7.44 -14.21 8.71
C ARG A 63 -8.79 -13.72 9.20
N ALA A 64 -8.95 -13.59 10.51
CA ALA A 64 -10.20 -13.11 11.09
C ALA A 64 -10.46 -11.63 10.72
N ALA A 65 -9.43 -10.78 10.74
CA ALA A 65 -9.51 -9.38 10.32
C ALA A 65 -9.87 -9.24 8.83
N ILE A 66 -9.24 -10.03 7.96
CA ILE A 66 -9.57 -10.07 6.52
C ILE A 66 -11.02 -10.48 6.29
N ASN A 67 -11.53 -11.46 7.04
CA ASN A 67 -12.91 -11.93 6.90
C ASN A 67 -13.95 -10.92 7.45
N ARG A 68 -13.56 -10.04 8.37
CA ARG A 68 -14.40 -8.95 8.88
C ARG A 68 -14.39 -7.72 7.99
N ALA A 69 -13.40 -7.60 7.11
CA ALA A 69 -13.24 -6.42 6.28
C ALA A 69 -14.45 -6.27 5.34
N GLU A 70 -15.03 -5.08 5.33
CA GLU A 70 -16.16 -4.76 4.46
C GLU A 70 -15.73 -4.76 2.99
N PRO A 71 -16.63 -5.14 2.06
CA PRO A 71 -16.39 -5.00 0.64
C PRO A 71 -16.11 -3.55 0.23
N PHE A 72 -15.30 -3.38 -0.80
CA PHE A 72 -15.02 -2.07 -1.38
C PHE A 72 -16.29 -1.40 -1.93
N SER A 73 -16.46 -0.11 -1.61
CA SER A 73 -17.57 0.72 -2.13
C SER A 73 -17.27 1.33 -3.51
N ALA A 74 -15.99 1.31 -3.93
CA ALA A 74 -15.53 1.74 -5.23
C ALA A 74 -14.94 0.57 -6.03
N SER A 75 -15.39 0.45 -7.27
CA SER A 75 -14.79 -0.43 -8.27
C SER A 75 -13.62 0.28 -8.94
N VAL A 76 -12.54 -0.47 -9.16
CA VAL A 76 -11.35 0.02 -9.87
C VAL A 76 -11.01 -0.98 -10.96
N SER A 77 -10.62 -0.49 -12.13
CA SER A 77 -10.03 -1.33 -13.17
C SER A 77 -8.82 -0.64 -13.80
N LEU A 78 -7.74 -1.40 -13.94
CA LEU A 78 -6.52 -0.99 -14.62
C LEU A 78 -6.45 -1.58 -16.03
N LYS A 79 -6.11 -0.73 -17.00
CA LYS A 79 -5.89 -1.13 -18.40
C LYS A 79 -4.64 -0.47 -18.95
N VAL A 80 -3.93 -1.20 -19.79
CA VAL A 80 -2.77 -0.68 -20.52
C VAL A 80 -3.09 -0.65 -22.01
N THR A 81 -2.90 0.49 -22.65
CA THR A 81 -3.07 0.65 -24.10
C THR A 81 -1.87 1.41 -24.66
N GLY A 82 -0.98 0.68 -25.32
CA GLY A 82 0.30 1.23 -25.77
C GLY A 82 1.14 1.75 -24.60
N MET A 83 1.41 3.07 -24.62
CA MET A 83 2.19 3.76 -23.58
C MET A 83 1.33 4.41 -22.48
N VAL A 84 0.02 4.16 -22.47
CA VAL A 84 -0.92 4.73 -21.48
C VAL A 84 -1.41 3.64 -20.54
N VAL A 85 -1.40 3.95 -19.25
CA VAL A 85 -2.07 3.21 -18.19
C VAL A 85 -3.32 4.00 -17.82
N GLU A 86 -4.49 3.39 -17.95
CA GLU A 86 -5.78 3.96 -17.55
C GLU A 86 -6.25 3.26 -16.28
N ALA A 87 -6.50 4.03 -15.22
CA ALA A 87 -7.29 3.60 -14.08
C ALA A 87 -8.71 4.15 -14.23
N SER A 88 -9.70 3.26 -14.36
CA SER A 88 -11.12 3.63 -14.31
C SER A 88 -11.64 3.33 -12.91
N VAL A 89 -12.30 4.32 -12.30
CA VAL A 89 -12.88 4.25 -10.96
C VAL A 89 -14.36 4.58 -11.06
N ASP A 90 -15.21 3.82 -10.39
CA ASP A 90 -16.64 4.12 -10.28
C ASP A 90 -17.19 3.61 -8.95
N GLY A 91 -18.23 4.26 -8.44
CA GLY A 91 -18.87 3.93 -7.17
C GLY A 91 -19.22 5.17 -6.34
N GLN A 92 -19.49 4.95 -5.06
CA GLN A 92 -19.89 6.00 -4.13
C GLN A 92 -18.86 6.14 -3.00
N LEU A 93 -18.66 7.38 -2.57
CA LEU A 93 -17.97 7.66 -1.32
C LEU A 93 -18.89 7.25 -0.15
N PRO A 94 -18.32 6.67 0.93
CA PRO A 94 -19.05 6.45 2.17
C PRO A 94 -19.64 7.75 2.73
N GLU A 95 -20.68 7.62 3.55
CA GLU A 95 -21.32 8.77 4.20
C GLU A 95 -20.30 9.59 5.00
N GLY A 96 -20.32 10.91 4.82
CA GLY A 96 -19.40 11.84 5.49
C GLY A 96 -18.03 11.99 4.83
N ALA A 97 -17.74 11.26 3.74
CA ALA A 97 -16.54 11.46 2.95
C ALA A 97 -16.81 12.33 1.70
N ASP A 98 -16.02 13.39 1.53
CA ASP A 98 -16.12 14.29 0.37
C ASP A 98 -15.15 13.92 -0.77
N MET A 99 -14.07 13.23 -0.45
CA MET A 99 -13.02 12.87 -1.40
C MET A 99 -12.19 11.66 -0.96
N ALA A 100 -11.58 11.01 -1.94
CA ALA A 100 -10.58 9.97 -1.75
C ALA A 100 -9.35 10.25 -2.61
N LYS A 101 -8.17 9.91 -2.09
CA LYS A 101 -6.91 9.93 -2.83
C LYS A 101 -6.84 8.70 -3.73
N VAL A 102 -6.45 8.90 -4.97
CA VAL A 102 -6.11 7.83 -5.90
C VAL A 102 -4.60 7.63 -5.84
N LEU A 103 -4.17 6.51 -5.27
CA LEU A 103 -2.77 6.17 -5.08
C LEU A 103 -2.34 5.14 -6.12
N PHE A 104 -1.25 5.42 -6.82
CA PHE A 104 -0.56 4.45 -7.65
C PHE A 104 0.60 3.82 -6.88
N VAL A 105 0.70 2.49 -6.91
CA VAL A 105 1.69 1.71 -6.18
C VAL A 105 2.55 0.91 -7.16
N ARG A 106 3.87 1.04 -7.04
CA ARG A 106 4.87 0.23 -7.77
C ARG A 106 5.36 -0.90 -6.87
N ILE A 107 5.34 -2.13 -7.37
CA ILE A 107 5.54 -3.32 -6.55
C ILE A 107 6.54 -4.26 -7.24
N SER A 108 7.53 -4.73 -6.48
CA SER A 108 8.35 -5.89 -6.85
C SER A 108 7.76 -7.14 -6.24
N GLU A 109 7.72 -8.23 -7.01
CA GLU A 109 7.21 -9.52 -6.55
C GLU A 109 8.05 -10.06 -5.40
N SER A 110 9.37 -9.93 -5.52
CA SER A 110 10.34 -10.55 -4.62
C SER A 110 11.63 -9.74 -4.58
N GLU A 111 12.06 -9.40 -3.38
CA GLU A 111 13.37 -8.78 -3.13
C GLU A 111 14.13 -9.62 -2.10
N GLN A 112 15.43 -9.82 -2.33
CA GLN A 112 16.32 -10.46 -1.37
C GLN A 112 17.18 -9.41 -0.69
N VAL A 113 17.25 -9.48 0.63
CA VAL A 113 18.03 -8.56 1.43
C VAL A 113 18.97 -9.34 2.34
N GLU A 114 20.25 -9.05 2.24
CA GLU A 114 21.27 -9.59 3.13
C GLU A 114 21.34 -8.75 4.42
N ILE A 115 21.07 -9.38 5.55
CA ILE A 115 21.07 -8.72 6.85
C ILE A 115 22.49 -8.70 7.40
N SER A 116 23.08 -7.52 7.51
CA SER A 116 24.49 -7.39 7.92
C SER A 116 24.69 -7.28 9.45
N ARG A 117 23.67 -6.88 10.22
CA ARG A 117 23.75 -6.65 11.68
C ARG A 117 22.44 -7.00 12.41
N GLY A 118 22.50 -7.05 13.74
CA GLY A 118 21.36 -7.38 14.61
C GLY A 118 21.17 -8.88 14.82
N GLU A 119 20.04 -9.28 15.42
CA GLU A 119 19.74 -10.68 15.76
C GLU A 119 19.68 -11.61 14.54
N ASN A 120 19.46 -11.05 13.35
CA ASN A 120 19.37 -11.79 12.08
C ASN A 120 20.62 -11.63 11.20
N ALA A 121 21.74 -11.11 11.73
CA ALA A 121 22.97 -10.93 10.98
C ALA A 121 23.44 -12.23 10.30
N GLY A 122 23.88 -12.11 9.04
CA GLY A 122 24.35 -13.22 8.21
C GLY A 122 23.25 -14.01 7.51
N LYS A 123 21.97 -13.65 7.70
CA LYS A 123 20.85 -14.26 6.97
C LYS A 123 20.50 -13.43 5.74
N THR A 124 20.06 -14.12 4.68
CA THR A 124 19.36 -13.50 3.56
C THR A 124 17.87 -13.70 3.76
N MET A 125 17.09 -12.61 3.72
CA MET A 125 15.65 -12.65 3.81
C MET A 125 15.02 -12.32 2.47
N THR A 126 13.98 -13.06 2.12
CA THR A 126 13.16 -12.80 0.93
C THR A 126 11.88 -12.09 1.37
N TYR A 127 11.63 -10.92 0.81
CA TYR A 127 10.40 -10.16 0.98
C TYR A 127 9.55 -10.28 -0.27
N SER A 128 8.23 -10.42 -0.11
CA SER A 128 7.29 -10.50 -1.22
C SER A 128 6.42 -9.26 -1.32
N ASN A 129 5.97 -8.93 -2.54
CA ASN A 129 5.10 -7.78 -2.83
C ASN A 129 5.63 -6.47 -2.23
N VAL A 130 6.93 -6.22 -2.42
CA VAL A 130 7.63 -5.06 -1.85
C VAL A 130 7.20 -3.80 -2.58
N VAL A 131 6.64 -2.85 -1.83
CA VAL A 131 6.28 -1.53 -2.36
C VAL A 131 7.55 -0.75 -2.62
N ARG A 132 7.84 -0.48 -3.89
CA ARG A 132 8.99 0.31 -4.33
C ARG A 132 8.66 1.79 -4.37
N ALA A 133 7.41 2.16 -4.63
CA ALA A 133 6.93 3.53 -4.49
C ALA A 133 5.41 3.60 -4.40
N MET A 134 4.91 4.69 -3.82
CA MET A 134 3.49 4.97 -3.73
C MET A 134 3.27 6.47 -3.91
N HIS A 135 2.47 6.87 -4.90
CA HIS A 135 2.28 8.28 -5.24
C HIS A 135 0.81 8.60 -5.51
N PRO A 136 0.30 9.77 -5.06
CA PRO A 136 -0.99 10.26 -5.49
C PRO A 136 -0.98 10.58 -6.99
N ILE A 137 -1.99 10.11 -7.70
CA ILE A 137 -2.22 10.41 -9.13
C ILE A 137 -3.46 11.29 -9.34
N GLY A 138 -4.23 11.55 -8.28
CA GLY A 138 -5.38 12.44 -8.31
C GLY A 138 -6.27 12.29 -7.08
N MET A 139 -7.33 13.08 -7.05
CA MET A 139 -8.43 12.96 -6.10
C MET A 139 -9.70 12.49 -6.82
N TRP A 140 -10.53 11.74 -6.12
CA TRP A 140 -11.80 11.22 -6.60
C TRP A 140 -12.93 11.67 -5.67
N MET A 141 -14.01 12.17 -6.25
CA MET A 141 -15.16 12.76 -5.53
C MET A 141 -16.43 11.88 -5.66
N GLY A 142 -16.26 10.60 -6.00
CA GLY A 142 -17.37 9.71 -6.33
C GLY A 142 -17.72 9.68 -7.82
N GLY A 143 -18.52 8.68 -8.21
CA GLY A 143 -18.98 8.46 -9.58
C GLY A 143 -17.88 8.02 -10.55
N PRO A 144 -18.19 7.93 -11.86
CA PRO A 144 -17.24 7.44 -12.84
C PRO A 144 -16.13 8.46 -13.12
N ALA A 145 -14.87 8.03 -13.01
CA ALA A 145 -13.69 8.82 -13.28
C ALA A 145 -12.60 7.99 -13.97
N LYS A 146 -11.71 8.67 -14.71
CA LYS A 146 -10.57 8.07 -15.38
C LYS A 146 -9.30 8.84 -15.12
N PHE A 147 -8.23 8.12 -14.83
CA PHE A 147 -6.88 8.66 -14.63
C PHE A 147 -5.94 8.04 -15.65
N HIS A 148 -5.25 8.89 -16.41
CA HIS A 148 -4.31 8.46 -17.45
C HIS A 148 -2.89 8.77 -17.01
N MET A 149 -2.02 7.77 -17.09
CA MET A 149 -0.63 7.88 -16.66
C MET A 149 0.30 7.31 -17.75
N PRO A 150 1.47 7.92 -17.97
CA PRO A 150 2.45 7.39 -18.91
C PRO A 150 3.11 6.12 -18.34
N LYS A 151 3.04 5.01 -19.09
CA LYS A 151 3.65 3.73 -18.70
C LYS A 151 5.14 3.86 -18.37
N SER A 152 5.86 4.74 -19.05
CA SER A 152 7.29 5.00 -18.83
C SER A 152 7.62 5.55 -17.43
N GLU A 153 6.66 6.17 -16.75
CA GLU A 153 6.84 6.63 -15.37
C GLU A 153 6.48 5.58 -14.32
N LEU A 154 5.73 4.56 -14.73
CA LEU A 154 5.11 3.61 -13.83
C LEU A 154 5.77 2.23 -13.85
N ALA A 155 6.15 1.76 -15.03
CA ALA A 155 6.84 0.49 -15.24
C ALA A 155 8.35 0.75 -15.32
N LYS A 156 9.01 0.89 -14.17
CA LYS A 156 10.47 0.99 -14.13
C LYS A 156 11.07 -0.41 -13.96
N SER A 157 12.37 -0.52 -14.20
CA SER A 157 13.09 -1.78 -14.01
C SER A 157 12.98 -2.26 -12.56
N GLY A 158 12.67 -3.55 -12.38
CA GLY A 158 12.46 -4.18 -11.08
C GLY A 158 11.05 -4.00 -10.49
N ASP A 159 10.09 -3.42 -11.23
CA ASP A 159 8.68 -3.47 -10.84
C ASP A 159 7.97 -4.60 -11.63
N ASP A 160 7.41 -5.57 -10.93
CA ASP A 160 6.67 -6.69 -11.53
C ASP A 160 5.16 -6.40 -11.61
N TYR A 161 4.64 -5.65 -10.64
CA TYR A 161 3.24 -5.26 -10.56
C TYR A 161 3.06 -3.76 -10.35
N CYS A 162 1.86 -3.30 -10.63
CA CYS A 162 1.35 -2.07 -10.06
C CYS A 162 -0.05 -2.25 -9.49
N ALA A 163 -0.43 -1.36 -8.58
CA ALA A 163 -1.79 -1.30 -8.06
C ALA A 163 -2.28 0.14 -8.04
N VAL A 164 -3.60 0.30 -8.07
CA VAL A 164 -4.28 1.54 -7.72
C VAL A 164 -5.11 1.30 -6.48
N LEU A 165 -5.01 2.21 -5.51
CA LEU A 165 -5.81 2.23 -4.30
C LEU A 165 -6.65 3.51 -4.26
N ILE A 166 -7.91 3.39 -3.88
CA ILE A 166 -8.80 4.51 -3.58
C ILE A 166 -8.89 4.61 -2.07
N GLN A 167 -8.26 5.62 -1.49
CA GLN A 167 -8.13 5.75 -0.04
C GLN A 167 -8.77 7.05 0.43
N LEU A 168 -9.67 6.95 1.39
CA LEU A 168 -10.26 8.13 2.04
C LEU A 168 -9.16 9.00 2.65
N GLU A 169 -9.36 10.30 2.60
CA GLU A 169 -8.48 11.28 3.21
C GLU A 169 -9.31 12.37 3.86
N ASP A 170 -8.99 12.67 5.11
CA ASP A 170 -9.58 13.76 5.88
C ASP A 170 -8.47 14.49 6.66
N GLU A 171 -8.86 15.42 7.54
CA GLU A 171 -7.94 16.18 8.38
C GLU A 171 -7.04 15.33 9.29
N ASN A 172 -7.42 14.07 9.56
CA ASN A 172 -6.65 13.11 10.34
C ASN A 172 -5.75 12.22 9.46
N GLY A 173 -5.66 12.52 8.16
CA GLY A 173 -4.81 11.83 7.19
C GLY A 173 -5.50 10.66 6.49
N SER A 174 -4.69 9.67 6.09
CA SER A 174 -5.17 8.52 5.31
C SER A 174 -6.10 7.61 6.14
N GLY A 175 -7.27 7.32 5.59
CA GLY A 175 -8.30 6.47 6.19
C GLY A 175 -8.50 5.13 5.47
N ALA A 176 -9.75 4.68 5.43
CA ALA A 176 -10.13 3.42 4.80
C ALA A 176 -9.77 3.39 3.31
N ILE A 177 -9.32 2.23 2.83
CA ILE A 177 -9.15 1.92 1.42
C ILE A 177 -10.48 1.33 0.95
N ILE A 178 -11.14 2.03 0.04
CA ILE A 178 -12.51 1.73 -0.41
C ILE A 178 -12.57 1.17 -1.83
N GLY A 179 -11.42 0.97 -2.47
CA GLY A 179 -11.30 0.37 -3.79
C GLY A 179 -9.84 0.06 -4.11
N ALA A 180 -9.61 -1.04 -4.82
CA ALA A 180 -8.28 -1.37 -5.31
C ALA A 180 -8.34 -2.24 -6.57
N ASP A 181 -7.33 -2.12 -7.42
CA ASP A 181 -7.05 -3.08 -8.49
C ASP A 181 -5.53 -3.24 -8.68
N VAL A 182 -5.12 -4.36 -9.28
CA VAL A 182 -3.73 -4.73 -9.50
C VAL A 182 -3.51 -5.19 -10.95
N LEU A 183 -2.40 -4.76 -11.54
CA LEU A 183 -1.99 -5.12 -12.88
C LEU A 183 -0.55 -5.68 -12.85
N ASN A 184 -0.32 -6.79 -13.54
CA ASN A 184 1.01 -7.35 -13.75
C ASN A 184 1.59 -6.80 -15.06
N TRP A 185 2.82 -6.30 -15.04
CA TRP A 185 3.50 -5.77 -16.23
C TRP A 185 4.01 -6.86 -17.19
N THR A 186 4.24 -8.06 -16.66
CA THR A 186 4.87 -9.20 -17.36
C THR A 186 3.86 -10.17 -17.99
N LYS A 187 2.55 -9.91 -17.85
CA LYS A 187 1.49 -10.71 -18.47
C LYS A 187 0.82 -9.98 -19.64
#